data_AF-V4JXK9-F1
#
_entry.id   AF-V4JXK9-F1
#
_cell.length_a   1.000
_cell.length_b   1.000
_cell.length_c   1.000
_cell.angle_alpha   90.00
_cell.angle_beta   90.00
_cell.angle_gamma   90.00
#
_symmetry.space_group_name_H-M   'P 1'
#
loop_
_entity.id
_entity.type
_entity.pdbx_description
1 polymer ?
#
loop_
_entity_poly.entity_id
_entity_poly.type
_entity_poly.pdbx_seq_one_letter_code
_entity_poly.pdbx_strand_id
1 'polypeptide(L)'
;MFCGAFKPKFYKKCKHSIKFIKIRLDIMRKKKNAMVYFLKTDIVEILKTSHDNDDKAYKKVEELLEELRILSSYDLIERFCDCISSNISLMLKQSECPEECREAVSSLIYTALFRNVPELKDLRALFTRKYGNSIESSVNQELVEILVWQKLSRGVRFQTLEEIAQESKIRWDPMSLQLKQLKQISGLQVNISLT
;
A
#
# COMPACT_ATOMS: atom_id res chain seq x y z
N MET A 1 -34.79 -34.10 11.95
CA MET A 1 -33.86 -34.44 13.04
C MET A 1 -32.43 -34.37 12.50
N PHE A 2 -31.59 -33.57 13.16
CA PHE A 2 -30.13 -33.40 13.02
C PHE A 2 -29.53 -33.31 11.60
N CYS A 3 -29.66 -32.13 10.97
CA CYS A 3 -28.64 -31.66 10.05
C CYS A 3 -27.70 -30.73 10.84
N GLY A 4 -26.78 -31.33 11.60
CA GLY A 4 -25.67 -30.59 12.18
C GLY A 4 -24.80 -30.09 11.03
N ALA A 5 -25.09 -28.88 10.53
CA ALA A 5 -24.50 -28.34 9.30
C ALA A 5 -22.99 -28.14 9.47
N PHE A 6 -22.22 -29.20 9.19
CA PHE A 6 -20.78 -29.12 9.12
C PHE A 6 -20.43 -28.16 7.98
N LYS A 7 -19.91 -26.99 8.36
CA LYS A 7 -19.53 -25.97 7.38
C LYS A 7 -18.50 -26.57 6.40
N PRO A 8 -18.70 -26.43 5.07
CA PRO A 8 -17.81 -27.03 4.08
C PRO A 8 -16.34 -26.64 4.27
N LYS A 9 -15.42 -27.49 3.79
CA LYS A 9 -13.96 -27.28 3.89
C LYS A 9 -13.53 -25.89 3.37
N PHE A 10 -14.13 -25.44 2.26
CA PHE A 10 -13.91 -24.10 1.71
C PHE A 10 -14.23 -22.99 2.71
N TYR A 11 -15.41 -23.05 3.36
CA TYR A 11 -15.83 -22.05 4.33
C TYR A 11 -14.84 -21.93 5.48
N LYS A 12 -14.48 -23.08 6.08
CA LYS A 12 -13.59 -23.12 7.23
C LYS A 12 -12.21 -22.56 6.88
N LYS A 13 -11.65 -22.97 5.73
CA LYS A 13 -10.36 -22.45 5.25
C LYS A 13 -10.40 -20.96 4.94
N CYS A 14 -11.39 -20.51 4.17
CA CYS A 14 -11.54 -19.09 3.79
C CYS A 14 -11.64 -18.19 5.03
N LYS A 15 -12.54 -18.52 5.97
CA LYS A 15 -12.67 -17.77 7.23
C LYS A 15 -11.40 -17.78 8.06
N HIS A 16 -10.72 -18.92 8.13
CA HIS A 16 -9.47 -19.03 8.86
C HIS A 16 -8.40 -18.13 8.23
N SER A 17 -8.14 -18.26 6.93
CA SER A 17 -7.14 -17.44 6.23
C SER A 17 -7.44 -15.94 6.35
N ILE A 18 -8.70 -15.50 6.16
CA ILE A 18 -9.08 -14.09 6.32
C ILE A 18 -8.81 -13.60 7.75
N LYS A 19 -9.12 -14.40 8.77
CA LYS A 19 -8.83 -14.04 10.17
C LYS A 19 -7.34 -13.80 10.39
N PHE A 20 -6.47 -14.67 9.87
CA PHE A 20 -5.03 -14.51 10.02
C PHE A 20 -4.48 -13.33 9.23
N ILE A 21 -5.01 -13.08 8.03
CA ILE A 21 -4.67 -11.88 7.25
C ILE A 21 -5.00 -10.62 8.04
N LYS A 22 -6.22 -10.48 8.59
CA LYS A 22 -6.61 -9.31 9.40
C LYS A 22 -5.69 -9.10 10.61
N ILE A 23 -5.38 -10.17 11.34
CA ILE A 23 -4.43 -10.10 12.48
C ILE A 23 -3.06 -9.59 12.01
N ARG A 24 -2.54 -10.12 10.89
CA ARG A 24 -1.27 -9.70 10.30
C ARG A 24 -1.30 -8.23 9.89
N LEU A 25 -2.37 -7.80 9.22
CA LEU A 25 -2.57 -6.41 8.79
C LEU A 25 -2.55 -5.47 10.00
N ASP A 26 -3.25 -5.79 11.09
CA ASP A 26 -3.26 -4.96 12.30
C ASP A 26 -1.87 -4.80 12.93
N ILE A 27 -1.10 -5.89 13.01
CA ILE A 27 0.27 -5.84 13.54
C ILE A 27 1.17 -4.98 12.65
N MET A 28 1.08 -5.17 11.32
CA MET A 28 1.89 -4.40 10.37
C MET A 28 1.48 -2.93 10.33
N ARG A 29 0.17 -2.63 10.39
CA ARG A 29 -0.38 -1.28 10.46
C ARG A 29 0.16 -0.51 11.66
N LYS A 30 0.20 -1.13 12.85
CA LYS A 30 0.81 -0.51 14.05
C LYS A 30 2.28 -0.14 13.82
N LYS A 31 3.06 -1.07 13.25
CA LYS A 31 4.48 -0.82 12.93
C LYS A 31 4.64 0.32 11.92
N LYS A 32 3.83 0.33 10.86
CA LYS A 32 3.87 1.36 9.81
C LYS A 32 3.44 2.73 10.32
N ASN A 33 2.39 2.81 11.13
CA ASN A 33 1.96 4.06 11.76
C ASN A 33 3.03 4.66 12.69
N ALA A 34 3.75 3.82 13.44
CA ALA A 34 4.88 4.28 14.25
C ALA A 34 6.01 4.86 13.37
N MET A 35 6.31 4.22 12.23
CA MET A 35 7.30 4.73 11.27
C MET A 35 6.86 6.04 10.61
N VAL A 36 5.59 6.15 10.22
CA VAL A 36 5.00 7.38 9.67
C VAL A 36 5.12 8.53 10.66
N TYR A 37 4.79 8.29 11.94
CA TYR A 37 4.94 9.29 12.99
C TYR A 37 6.41 9.72 13.14
N PHE A 38 7.32 8.75 13.26
CA PHE A 38 8.75 9.00 13.37
C PHE A 38 9.29 9.83 12.19
N LEU A 39 8.97 9.44 10.96
CA LEU A 39 9.41 10.15 9.75
C LEU A 39 8.86 11.57 9.68
N LYS A 40 7.58 11.77 10.01
CA LYS A 40 7.00 13.13 10.07
C LYS A 40 7.74 13.99 11.09
N THR A 41 8.01 13.48 12.29
CA THR A 41 8.76 14.20 13.32
C THR A 41 10.19 14.52 12.87
N ASP A 42 10.90 13.55 12.29
CA ASP A 42 12.26 13.73 11.76
C ASP A 42 12.30 14.80 10.66
N ILE A 43 11.36 14.78 9.71
CA ILE A 43 11.23 15.81 8.68
C ILE A 43 11.06 17.20 9.32
N VAL A 44 10.17 17.32 10.31
CA VAL A 44 9.93 18.58 11.03
C VAL A 44 11.18 19.09 11.74
N GLU A 45 11.96 18.20 12.38
CA GLU A 45 13.21 18.55 13.04
C GLU A 45 14.29 18.99 12.04
N ILE A 46 14.39 18.31 10.90
CA ILE A 46 15.31 18.67 9.81
C ILE A 46 14.97 20.08 9.31
N LEU A 47 13.69 20.36 9.03
CA LEU A 47 13.24 21.66 8.53
C LEU A 47 13.48 22.80 9.54
N LYS A 48 13.47 22.54 10.85
CA LYS A 48 13.75 23.54 11.90
C LYS A 48 15.22 23.91 12.03
N THR A 49 16.12 22.99 11.71
CA THR A 49 17.55 23.15 12.01
C THR A 49 18.23 24.14 11.06
N SER A 50 18.06 23.96 9.75
CA SER A 50 18.64 24.84 8.72
C SER A 50 18.23 24.43 7.31
N HIS A 51 18.05 25.40 6.40
CA HIS A 51 17.74 25.17 4.98
C HIS A 51 18.77 24.32 4.21
N ASP A 52 20.00 24.19 4.70
CA ASP A 52 21.03 23.36 4.07
C ASP A 52 20.70 21.86 4.08
N ASN A 53 19.75 21.43 4.92
CA ASN A 53 19.33 20.04 5.06
C ASN A 53 18.03 19.70 4.31
N ASP A 54 17.50 20.60 3.49
CA ASP A 54 16.24 20.38 2.76
C ASP A 54 16.28 19.15 1.83
N ASP A 55 17.46 18.81 1.27
CA ASP A 55 17.66 17.57 0.51
C ASP A 55 17.47 16.30 1.35
N LYS A 56 17.78 16.36 2.66
CA LYS A 56 17.56 15.24 3.59
C LYS A 56 16.07 15.10 3.90
N ALA A 57 15.39 16.22 4.18
CA ALA A 57 13.95 16.23 4.38
C ALA A 57 13.21 15.69 3.14
N TYR A 58 13.65 16.08 1.95
CA TYR A 58 13.11 15.60 0.68
C TYR A 58 13.24 14.08 0.49
N LYS A 59 14.39 13.49 0.85
CA LYS A 59 14.58 12.03 0.84
C LYS A 59 13.69 11.34 1.86
N LYS A 60 13.53 11.92 3.05
CA LYS A 60 12.66 11.39 4.11
C LYS A 60 11.17 11.41 3.72
N VAL A 61 10.75 12.38 2.90
CA VAL A 61 9.38 12.39 2.34
C VAL A 61 9.15 11.22 1.40
N GLU A 62 10.15 10.80 0.63
CA GLU A 62 10.03 9.60 -0.22
C GLU A 62 9.83 8.33 0.61
N GLU A 63 10.59 8.17 1.70
CA GLU A 63 10.39 7.09 2.69
C GLU A 63 8.98 7.16 3.30
N LEU A 64 8.52 8.35 3.70
CA LEU A 64 7.19 8.56 4.28
C LEU A 64 6.06 8.14 3.34
N LEU A 65 6.14 8.55 2.08
CA LEU A 65 5.14 8.23 1.05
C LEU A 65 5.11 6.73 0.74
N GLU A 66 6.26 6.05 0.77
CA GLU A 66 6.32 4.59 0.67
C GLU A 66 5.60 3.90 1.84
N GLU A 67 5.79 4.37 3.07
CA GLU A 67 5.10 3.83 4.25
C GLU A 67 3.58 4.06 4.18
N LEU A 68 3.15 5.26 3.77
CA LEU A 68 1.73 5.61 3.59
C LEU A 68 1.06 4.77 2.50
N ARG A 69 1.73 4.58 1.36
CA ARG A 69 1.26 3.70 0.28
C ARG A 69 1.08 2.26 0.76
N ILE A 70 2.01 1.74 1.57
CA ILE A 70 1.87 0.39 2.14
C ILE A 70 0.65 0.32 3.07
N LEU A 71 0.40 1.35 3.87
CA LEU A 71 -0.82 1.44 4.70
C LEU A 71 -2.09 1.41 3.83
N SER A 72 -2.16 2.20 2.78
CA SER A 72 -3.29 2.19 1.83
C SER A 72 -3.52 0.81 1.22
N SER A 73 -2.44 0.07 0.90
CA SER A 73 -2.55 -1.31 0.41
C SER A 73 -3.22 -2.24 1.44
N TYR A 74 -2.92 -2.07 2.73
CA TYR A 74 -3.53 -2.87 3.80
C TYR A 74 -5.02 -2.59 3.94
N ASP A 75 -5.44 -1.34 3.79
CA ASP A 75 -6.85 -0.95 3.88
C ASP A 75 -7.67 -1.55 2.73
N LEU A 76 -7.13 -1.56 1.51
CA LEU A 76 -7.78 -2.25 0.38
C LEU A 76 -7.84 -3.77 0.58
N ILE A 77 -6.75 -4.41 1.01
CA ILE A 77 -6.73 -5.86 1.30
C ILE A 77 -7.78 -6.22 2.36
N GLU A 78 -7.88 -5.41 3.42
CA GLU A 78 -8.87 -5.60 4.47
C GLU A 78 -10.31 -5.45 3.93
N ARG A 79 -10.58 -4.41 3.14
CA ARG A 79 -11.87 -4.20 2.49
C ARG A 79 -12.29 -5.38 1.62
N PHE A 80 -11.37 -5.95 0.84
CA PHE A 80 -11.66 -7.16 0.04
C PHE A 80 -11.91 -8.39 0.91
N CYS A 81 -11.17 -8.55 2.01
CA CYS A 81 -11.43 -9.60 3.00
C CYS A 81 -12.83 -9.47 3.63
N ASP A 82 -13.30 -8.25 3.89
CA ASP A 82 -14.63 -7.99 4.44
C ASP A 82 -15.75 -8.25 3.42
N CYS A 83 -15.53 -7.87 2.15
CA CYS A 83 -16.44 -8.22 1.06
C CYS A 83 -16.64 -9.74 0.97
N ILE A 84 -15.55 -10.51 0.96
CA ILE A 84 -15.60 -11.98 0.90
C ILE A 84 -16.24 -12.57 2.15
N SER A 85 -15.92 -12.05 3.33
CA SER A 85 -16.49 -12.53 4.59
C SER A 85 -18.00 -12.36 4.65
N SER A 86 -18.50 -11.25 4.12
CA SER A 86 -19.92 -10.93 4.05
C SER A 86 -20.67 -11.81 3.06
N ASN A 87 -20.02 -12.18 1.95
CA ASN A 87 -20.62 -12.93 0.85
C ASN A 87 -20.26 -14.42 0.83
N ILE A 88 -19.54 -14.93 1.82
CA ILE A 88 -19.04 -16.31 1.85
C ILE A 88 -20.16 -17.36 1.70
N SER A 89 -21.36 -17.06 2.19
CA SER A 89 -22.54 -17.94 2.06
C SER A 89 -23.05 -18.03 0.62
N LEU A 90 -22.99 -16.93 -0.14
CA LEU A 90 -23.32 -16.91 -1.57
C LEU A 90 -22.26 -17.66 -2.37
N MET A 91 -21.00 -17.37 -2.08
CA MET A 91 -19.86 -18.07 -2.67
C MET A 91 -19.92 -19.58 -2.47
N LEU A 92 -20.50 -20.08 -1.37
CA LEU A 92 -20.69 -21.52 -1.15
C LEU A 92 -21.73 -22.16 -2.06
N LYS A 93 -22.77 -21.42 -2.44
CA LYS A 93 -23.91 -21.93 -3.23
C LYS A 93 -23.61 -21.95 -4.73
N GLN A 94 -22.69 -21.11 -5.18
CA GLN A 94 -22.35 -20.94 -6.59
C GLN A 94 -21.01 -21.63 -6.92
N SER A 95 -20.97 -22.27 -8.10
CA SER A 95 -19.74 -22.81 -8.67
C SER A 95 -18.83 -21.70 -9.19
N GLU A 96 -19.42 -20.67 -9.79
CA GLU A 96 -18.72 -19.47 -10.27
C GLU A 96 -18.57 -18.43 -9.17
N CYS A 97 -17.64 -17.49 -9.36
CA CYS A 97 -17.45 -16.39 -8.42
C CYS A 97 -18.61 -15.40 -8.55
N PRO A 98 -19.33 -15.07 -7.46
CA PRO A 98 -20.37 -14.05 -7.47
C PRO A 98 -19.82 -12.73 -8.00
N GLU A 99 -20.63 -11.99 -8.76
CA GLU A 99 -20.27 -10.68 -9.32
C GLU A 99 -19.79 -9.72 -8.23
N GLU A 100 -20.49 -9.72 -7.08
CA GLU A 100 -20.18 -8.87 -5.93
C GLU A 100 -18.83 -9.17 -5.30
N CYS A 101 -18.32 -10.39 -5.48
CA CYS A 101 -17.04 -10.84 -4.94
C CYS A 101 -15.92 -10.84 -5.99
N ARG A 102 -16.25 -10.64 -7.27
CA ARG A 102 -15.29 -10.86 -8.36
C ARG A 102 -14.07 -9.96 -8.21
N GLU A 103 -14.29 -8.65 -8.06
CA GLU A 103 -13.20 -7.70 -7.86
C GLU A 103 -12.35 -8.04 -6.63
N ALA A 104 -12.99 -8.37 -5.51
CA ALA A 104 -12.31 -8.72 -4.27
C ALA A 104 -11.44 -9.98 -4.42
N VAL A 105 -11.97 -11.02 -5.06
CA VAL A 105 -11.24 -12.27 -5.31
C VAL A 105 -10.06 -12.03 -6.27
N SER A 106 -10.28 -11.34 -7.40
CA SER A 106 -9.22 -10.99 -8.36
C SER A 106 -8.10 -10.21 -7.67
N SER A 107 -8.48 -9.21 -6.88
CA SER A 107 -7.55 -8.31 -6.17
C SER A 107 -6.73 -9.04 -5.10
N LEU A 108 -7.35 -9.96 -4.34
CA LEU A 108 -6.61 -10.78 -3.37
C LEU A 108 -5.70 -11.82 -4.03
N ILE A 109 -6.07 -12.34 -5.20
CA ILE A 109 -5.18 -13.20 -5.99
C ILE A 109 -3.97 -12.40 -6.48
N TYR A 110 -4.18 -11.19 -7.01
CA TYR A 110 -3.13 -10.31 -7.50
C TYR A 110 -2.15 -9.91 -6.39
N THR A 111 -2.66 -9.51 -5.22
CA THR A 111 -1.85 -9.13 -4.04
C THR A 111 -1.08 -10.27 -3.42
N ALA A 112 -1.31 -11.54 -3.77
CA ALA A 112 -0.55 -12.66 -3.20
C ALA A 112 0.96 -12.63 -3.55
N LEU A 113 1.37 -11.78 -4.50
CA LEU A 113 2.77 -11.47 -4.79
C LEU A 113 3.41 -10.52 -3.76
N PHE A 114 2.58 -9.84 -2.95
CA PHE A 114 3.01 -8.87 -1.96
C PHE A 114 3.67 -9.56 -0.76
N ARG A 115 4.97 -9.30 -0.57
CA ARG A 115 5.80 -9.99 0.44
C ARG A 115 5.38 -9.74 1.88
N ASN A 116 4.65 -8.65 2.15
CA ASN A 116 4.32 -8.22 3.51
C ASN A 116 3.25 -9.12 4.18
N VAL A 117 2.39 -9.75 3.38
CA VAL A 117 1.25 -10.55 3.85
C VAL A 117 1.30 -11.94 3.19
N PRO A 118 2.22 -12.82 3.63
CA PRO A 118 2.40 -14.15 3.02
C PRO A 118 1.16 -15.05 3.10
N GLU A 119 0.27 -14.81 4.06
CA GLU A 119 -1.00 -15.53 4.26
C GLU A 119 -1.95 -15.39 3.06
N LEU A 120 -1.79 -14.35 2.23
CA LEU A 120 -2.56 -14.18 0.99
C LEU A 120 -2.33 -15.33 -0.01
N LYS A 121 -1.19 -16.02 0.06
CA LYS A 121 -0.91 -17.18 -0.81
C LYS A 121 -1.90 -18.32 -0.59
N ASP A 122 -2.31 -18.54 0.65
CA ASP A 122 -3.30 -19.57 0.98
C ASP A 122 -4.69 -19.21 0.44
N LEU A 123 -5.08 -17.93 0.52
CA LEU A 123 -6.32 -17.45 -0.10
C LEU A 123 -6.28 -17.57 -1.61
N ARG A 124 -5.18 -17.19 -2.25
CA ARG A 124 -4.98 -17.36 -3.70
C ARG A 124 -5.17 -18.81 -4.10
N ALA A 125 -4.45 -19.74 -3.45
CA ALA A 125 -4.57 -21.17 -3.75
C ALA A 125 -6.01 -21.68 -3.55
N LEU A 126 -6.72 -21.17 -2.54
CA LEU A 126 -8.11 -21.53 -2.28
C LEU A 126 -9.06 -21.04 -3.39
N PHE A 127 -8.92 -19.79 -3.84
CA PHE A 127 -9.78 -19.22 -4.87
C PHE A 127 -9.46 -19.76 -6.26
N THR A 128 -8.18 -19.88 -6.62
CA THR A 128 -7.76 -20.51 -7.88
C THR A 128 -8.25 -21.95 -7.98
N ARG A 129 -8.21 -22.72 -6.89
CA ARG A 129 -8.76 -24.09 -6.88
C ARG A 129 -10.28 -24.11 -7.07
N LYS A 130 -10.99 -23.12 -6.53
CA LYS A 130 -12.46 -23.11 -6.57
C LYS A 130 -13.00 -22.61 -7.90
N TYR A 131 -12.42 -21.55 -8.44
CA TYR A 131 -12.97 -20.81 -9.57
C TYR A 131 -12.09 -20.83 -10.83
N GLY A 132 -10.88 -21.42 -10.74
CA GLY A 132 -9.91 -21.41 -11.83
C GLY A 132 -9.22 -20.05 -12.01
N ASN A 133 -8.63 -19.85 -13.19
CA ASN A 133 -7.89 -18.63 -13.56
C ASN A 133 -8.76 -17.59 -14.29
N SER A 134 -10.07 -17.82 -14.46
CA SER A 134 -10.96 -16.96 -15.24
C SER A 134 -11.30 -15.62 -14.57
N ILE A 135 -10.83 -15.38 -13.34
CA ILE A 135 -11.16 -14.19 -12.55
C ILE A 135 -10.06 -13.11 -12.66
N GLU A 136 -8.96 -13.33 -13.39
CA GLU A 136 -7.84 -12.37 -13.42
C GLU A 136 -8.16 -11.02 -14.08
N SER A 137 -9.32 -10.86 -14.75
CA SER A 137 -9.68 -9.65 -15.50
C SER A 137 -10.35 -8.53 -14.69
N SER A 138 -10.63 -8.72 -13.39
CA SER A 138 -11.38 -7.75 -12.56
C SER A 138 -10.57 -7.21 -11.38
N VAL A 139 -9.25 -7.12 -11.49
CA VAL A 139 -8.40 -6.55 -10.42
C VAL A 139 -8.71 -5.07 -10.24
N ASN A 140 -8.83 -4.63 -8.98
CA ASN A 140 -9.02 -3.24 -8.63
C ASN A 140 -7.83 -2.37 -9.08
N GLN A 141 -8.09 -1.31 -9.84
CA GLN A 141 -7.04 -0.48 -10.45
C GLN A 141 -6.21 0.28 -9.42
N GLU A 142 -6.85 0.83 -8.38
CA GLU A 142 -6.15 1.54 -7.30
C GLU A 142 -5.10 0.65 -6.62
N LEU A 143 -5.45 -0.62 -6.38
CA LEU A 143 -4.52 -1.60 -5.82
C LEU A 143 -3.34 -1.91 -6.75
N VAL A 144 -3.58 -1.98 -8.07
CA VAL A 144 -2.51 -2.17 -9.06
C VAL A 144 -1.55 -0.99 -9.04
N GLU A 145 -2.05 0.23 -9.03
CA GLU A 145 -1.24 1.45 -8.99
C GLU A 145 -0.38 1.51 -7.71
N ILE A 146 -0.98 1.18 -6.57
CA ILE A 146 -0.30 1.10 -5.27
C ILE A 146 0.83 0.07 -5.28
N LEU A 147 0.62 -1.10 -5.88
CA LEU A 147 1.58 -2.22 -5.87
C LEU A 147 2.68 -2.10 -6.93
N VAL A 148 2.36 -1.59 -8.12
CA VAL A 148 3.33 -1.41 -9.22
C VAL A 148 4.31 -0.29 -8.91
N TRP A 149 3.87 0.70 -8.13
CA TRP A 149 4.60 1.89 -7.69
C TRP A 149 5.84 2.25 -8.50
N GLN A 150 5.68 3.26 -9.32
CA GLN A 150 6.78 3.87 -10.03
C GLN A 150 7.45 4.95 -9.19
N LYS A 151 8.61 5.42 -9.66
CA LYS A 151 9.35 6.53 -9.07
C LYS A 151 8.41 7.73 -8.86
N LEU A 152 8.30 8.18 -7.61
CA LEU A 152 7.47 9.33 -7.26
C LEU A 152 7.85 10.56 -8.06
N SER A 153 6.83 11.26 -8.56
CA SER A 153 7.05 12.54 -9.24
C SER A 153 7.72 13.52 -8.28
N ARG A 154 8.52 14.44 -8.83
CA ARG A 154 9.14 15.47 -8.01
C ARG A 154 8.07 16.32 -7.31
N GLY A 155 6.99 16.64 -8.02
CA GLY A 155 5.88 17.46 -7.52
C GLY A 155 5.23 16.89 -6.26
N VAL A 156 4.90 15.60 -6.23
CA VAL A 156 4.26 14.98 -5.05
C VAL A 156 5.14 15.11 -3.81
N ARG A 157 6.45 14.87 -3.93
CA ARG A 157 7.38 15.02 -2.80
C ARG A 157 7.48 16.46 -2.31
N PHE A 158 7.51 17.45 -3.22
CA PHE A 158 7.51 18.86 -2.85
C PHE A 158 6.22 19.25 -2.13
N GLN A 159 5.07 18.84 -2.66
CA GLN A 159 3.77 19.11 -2.07
C GLN A 159 3.64 18.52 -0.67
N THR A 160 4.03 17.26 -0.47
CA THR A 160 3.98 16.64 0.87
C THR A 160 4.92 17.34 1.86
N LEU A 161 6.09 17.79 1.42
CA LEU A 161 7.00 18.54 2.28
C LEU A 161 6.41 19.90 2.69
N GLU A 162 5.74 20.58 1.75
CA GLU A 162 5.01 21.82 1.99
C GLU A 162 3.87 21.63 2.98
N GLU A 163 3.05 20.59 2.80
CA GLU A 163 1.95 20.23 3.70
C GLU A 163 2.47 20.00 5.13
N ILE A 164 3.55 19.22 5.31
CA ILE A 164 4.16 18.99 6.63
C ILE A 164 4.67 20.28 7.26
N ALA A 165 5.30 21.17 6.47
CA ALA A 165 5.78 22.46 6.95
C ALA A 165 4.61 23.35 7.40
N GLN A 166 3.52 23.40 6.63
CA GLN A 166 2.31 24.15 6.96
C GLN A 166 1.62 23.60 8.22
N GLU A 167 1.42 22.28 8.31
CA GLU A 167 0.88 21.59 9.50
C GLU A 167 1.68 21.94 10.76
N SER A 168 3.01 22.05 10.61
CA SER A 168 3.95 22.31 11.70
C SER A 168 4.27 23.79 11.92
N LYS A 169 3.62 24.70 11.15
CA LYS A 169 3.84 26.16 11.18
C LYS A 169 5.30 26.58 10.94
N ILE A 170 6.01 25.84 10.11
CA ILE A 170 7.38 26.15 9.69
C ILE A 170 7.32 26.96 8.39
N ARG A 171 8.01 28.11 8.36
CA ARG A 171 8.20 28.89 7.13
C ARG A 171 9.26 28.19 6.26
N TRP A 172 8.80 27.35 5.35
CA TRP A 172 9.64 26.66 4.38
C TRP A 172 9.50 27.30 2.99
N ASP A 173 10.61 27.43 2.25
CA ASP A 173 10.63 27.96 0.88
C ASP A 173 10.95 26.85 -0.13
N PRO A 174 9.96 26.34 -0.89
CA PRO A 174 10.17 25.29 -1.88
C PRO A 174 11.17 25.68 -2.98
N MET A 175 11.29 26.98 -3.30
CA MET A 175 12.13 27.47 -4.39
C MET A 175 13.62 27.31 -4.05
N SER A 176 13.99 27.47 -2.78
CA SER A 176 15.37 27.30 -2.31
C SER A 176 15.92 25.90 -2.62
N LEU A 177 15.15 24.85 -2.35
CA LEU A 177 15.51 23.46 -2.63
C LEU A 177 15.51 23.17 -4.14
N GLN A 178 14.52 23.67 -4.89
CA GLN A 178 14.47 23.50 -6.35
C GLN A 178 15.70 24.10 -7.04
N LEU A 179 16.09 25.32 -6.65
CA LEU A 179 17.28 26.00 -7.20
C LEU A 179 18.57 25.23 -6.86
N LYS A 180 18.68 24.67 -5.65
CA LYS A 180 19.83 23.87 -5.25
C LYS A 180 19.96 22.58 -6.08
N GLN A 181 18.86 21.88 -6.30
CA GLN A 181 18.84 20.68 -7.14
C GLN A 181 19.15 20.99 -8.62
N LEU A 182 18.63 22.10 -9.16
CA LEU A 182 18.94 22.55 -10.53
C LEU A 182 20.41 22.89 -10.70
N LYS A 183 21.04 23.57 -9.74
CA LYS A 183 22.48 23.87 -9.74
C LYS A 183 23.35 22.60 -9.70
N GLN A 184 22.93 21.56 -8.98
CA GLN A 184 23.62 20.27 -9.00
C GLN A 184 23.52 19.57 -10.36
N ILE A 185 22.35 19.61 -11.01
CA ILE A 185 22.15 19.01 -12.33
C ILE A 185 22.98 19.73 -13.41
N SER A 186 23.01 21.06 -13.40
CA SER A 186 23.82 21.83 -14.37
C SER A 186 25.33 21.66 -14.14
N GLY A 187 25.78 21.59 -12.88
CA GLY A 187 27.19 21.29 -12.57
C GLY A 187 27.65 19.91 -13.03
N LEU A 188 26.76 18.91 -12.98
CA LEU A 188 27.03 17.57 -13.51
C LEU A 188 27.11 17.56 -15.05
N GLN A 189 26.30 18.34 -15.75
CA GLN A 189 26.33 18.44 -17.22
C GLN A 189 27.59 19.15 -17.75
N VAL A 190 28.10 20.15 -17.02
CA VAL A 190 29.35 20.84 -17.39
C VAL A 190 30.55 19.91 -17.25
N ASN A 191 30.59 19.07 -16.21
CA ASN A 191 31.69 18.12 -16.01
C ASN A 191 31.70 16.96 -17.02
N ILE A 192 30.54 16.53 -17.53
CA ILE A 192 30.45 15.49 -18.58
C ILE A 192 30.90 16.02 -19.94
N SER A 193 30.80 17.34 -20.18
CA SER A 193 31.19 17.97 -21.45
C SER A 193 32.68 18.32 -21.54
N LEU A 194 33.45 18.09 -20.46
CA LEU A 194 34.89 18.41 -20.35
C LEU A 194 35.78 17.16 -20.23
N THR A 195 35.22 15.97 -20.42
CA THR A 195 35.89 14.66 -20.52
C THR A 195 35.59 14.02 -21.85
#